data_AF-A0A846T0R2-F1
#
_entry.id   AF-A0A846T0R2-F1
#
_cell.length_a   1.000
_cell.length_b   1.000
_cell.length_c   1.000
_cell.angle_alpha   90.00
_cell.angle_beta   90.00
_cell.angle_gamma   90.00
#
_symmetry.space_group_name_H-M   'P 1'
#
loop_
_entity.id
_entity.type
_entity.pdbx_description
1 polymer ?
#
loop_
_entity_poly.entity_id
_entity_poly.type
_entity_poly.pdbx_seq_one_letter_code
_entity_poly.pdbx_strand_id
1 'polypeptide(L)'
;MAVPIQTSLTAVPPVTGQCAEVLSLIRQHQPLPSFVLTADHAIPEAAARVHDLRSRGFHIITRIVPQLRFRGRVRRNVALYSLGVPEWPAPGFLRDESGPTEPLGLHS
;
A
#
# COMPACT_ATOMS: atom_id res chain seq x y z
N MET A 1 35.95 4.84 17.65
CA MET A 1 35.07 5.88 17.08
C MET A 1 34.14 5.17 16.11
N ALA A 2 32.90 4.90 16.52
CA ALA A 2 31.95 4.18 15.68
C ALA A 2 31.36 5.16 14.65
N VAL A 3 31.67 4.93 13.38
CA VAL A 3 30.98 5.57 12.26
C VAL A 3 29.53 5.09 12.26
N PRO A 4 28.51 5.97 12.30
CA PRO A 4 27.15 5.52 12.07
C PRO A 4 27.09 5.07 10.61
N ILE A 5 26.93 3.76 10.41
CA ILE A 5 26.55 3.18 9.13
C ILE A 5 25.32 3.94 8.64
N GLN A 6 25.47 4.69 7.54
CA GLN A 6 24.37 5.35 6.88
C GLN A 6 23.51 4.23 6.29
N THR A 7 22.56 3.72 7.08
CA THR A 7 21.52 2.82 6.61
C THR A 7 20.89 3.53 5.43
N SER A 8 21.10 3.01 4.20
CA SER A 8 20.45 3.53 3.01
C SER A 8 18.95 3.42 3.26
N LEU A 9 18.35 4.52 3.72
CA LEU A 9 16.92 4.68 3.83
C LEU A 9 16.42 4.59 2.41
N THR A 10 16.01 3.38 2.06
CA THR A 10 15.02 3.07 1.05
C THR A 10 14.00 4.23 1.11
N ALA A 11 14.18 5.23 0.24
CA ALA A 11 13.53 6.52 0.35
C ALA A 11 12.08 6.39 -0.11
N VAL A 12 11.16 6.19 0.85
CA VAL A 12 9.71 6.19 0.58
C VAL A 12 9.40 7.34 -0.37
N PRO A 13 8.67 7.08 -1.48
CA PRO A 13 8.43 8.13 -2.46
C PRO A 13 7.74 9.28 -1.74
N PRO A 14 8.18 10.54 -1.96
CA PRO A 14 7.60 11.68 -1.27
C PRO A 14 6.14 11.82 -1.68
N VAL A 15 5.25 11.29 -0.85
CA VAL A 15 3.82 11.55 -0.92
C VAL A 15 3.56 12.80 -0.09
N THR A 16 2.84 13.77 -0.64
CA THR A 16 2.50 15.03 0.03
C THR A 16 1.00 15.26 -0.02
N GLY A 17 0.48 16.05 0.93
CA GLY A 17 -0.94 16.37 1.04
C GLY A 17 -1.81 15.17 1.46
N GLN A 18 -2.99 15.05 0.85
CA GLN A 18 -4.00 14.06 1.23
C GLN A 18 -3.54 12.60 1.03
N CYS A 19 -2.65 12.32 0.07
CA CYS A 19 -2.13 10.97 -0.13
C CYS A 19 -1.24 10.51 1.04
N ALA A 20 -0.42 11.42 1.60
CA ALA A 20 0.40 11.14 2.78
C ALA A 20 -0.47 10.92 4.02
N GLU A 21 -1.53 11.71 4.15
CA GLU A 21 -2.49 11.57 5.25
C GLU A 21 -3.22 10.22 5.19
N VAL A 22 -3.74 9.84 4.02
CA VAL A 22 -4.37 8.52 3.81
C VAL A 22 -3.38 7.39 4.11
N LEU A 23 -2.13 7.48 3.65
CA LEU A 23 -1.10 6.47 3.92
C LEU A 23 -0.82 6.35 5.43
N SER A 24 -0.66 7.47 6.11
CA SER A 24 -0.42 7.52 7.56
C SER A 24 -1.59 6.95 8.35
N LEU A 25 -2.82 7.25 7.94
CA LEU A 25 -4.04 6.72 8.55
C LEU A 25 -4.16 5.20 8.36
N ILE A 26 -3.88 4.69 7.15
CA ILE A 26 -3.87 3.24 6.92
C ILE A 26 -2.77 2.61 7.78
N ARG A 27 -1.59 3.21 7.92
CA ARG A 27 -0.51 2.64 8.74
C ARG A 27 -0.83 2.60 10.24
N GLN A 28 -1.49 3.64 10.76
CA GLN A 28 -1.85 3.74 12.18
C GLN A 28 -3.09 2.93 12.56
N HIS A 29 -4.06 2.84 11.65
CA HIS A 29 -5.39 2.29 11.92
C HIS A 29 -5.76 1.08 11.05
N GLN A 30 -4.82 0.51 10.28
CA GLN A 30 -5.09 -0.70 9.49
C GLN A 30 -5.63 -1.83 10.38
N PRO A 31 -6.66 -2.56 9.92
CA PRO A 31 -7.39 -2.39 8.66
C PRO A 31 -8.38 -1.22 8.69
N LEU A 32 -8.21 -0.25 7.78
CA LEU A 32 -8.99 0.99 7.78
C LEU A 32 -10.15 0.93 6.77
N PRO A 33 -11.42 1.16 7.17
CA PRO A 33 -12.55 1.14 6.26
C PRO A 33 -12.67 2.43 5.44
N SER A 34 -13.10 2.34 4.18
CA SER A 34 -13.31 3.53 3.33
C SER A 34 -14.30 4.53 3.95
N PHE A 35 -15.31 4.04 4.66
CA PHE A 35 -16.30 4.90 5.32
C PHE A 35 -15.68 5.71 6.46
N VAL A 36 -14.66 5.20 7.15
CA VAL A 36 -13.99 5.95 8.23
C VAL A 36 -13.19 7.10 7.65
N LEU A 37 -12.51 6.89 6.52
CA LEU A 37 -11.81 7.97 5.81
C LEU A 37 -12.75 9.11 5.40
N THR A 38 -13.96 8.78 4.92
CA THR A 38 -14.94 9.80 4.51
C THR A 38 -15.70 10.40 5.69
N ALA A 39 -16.09 9.61 6.69
CA ALA A 39 -16.93 10.08 7.80
C ALA A 39 -16.15 10.71 8.97
N ASP A 40 -14.94 10.22 9.26
CA ASP A 40 -14.13 10.68 10.39
C ASP A 40 -13.12 11.74 9.95
N HIS A 41 -12.49 11.55 8.78
CA HIS A 41 -11.46 12.45 8.26
C HIS A 41 -11.94 13.40 7.15
N ALA A 42 -13.24 13.35 6.79
CA ALA A 42 -13.82 14.16 5.72
C ALA A 42 -13.01 14.13 4.41
N ILE A 43 -12.37 12.99 4.10
CA ILE A 43 -11.62 12.80 2.86
C ILE A 43 -12.60 12.29 1.79
N PRO A 44 -13.08 13.15 0.88
CA PRO A 44 -13.79 12.69 -0.29
C PRO A 44 -12.85 11.83 -1.14
N GLU A 45 -13.40 10.81 -1.78
CA GLU A 45 -12.67 9.99 -2.76
C GLU A 45 -11.44 9.25 -2.20
N ALA A 46 -11.51 8.77 -0.95
CA ALA A 46 -10.43 7.98 -0.35
C ALA A 46 -9.98 6.78 -1.21
N ALA A 47 -10.90 6.16 -1.95
CA ALA A 47 -10.58 5.10 -2.91
C ALA A 47 -9.68 5.59 -4.06
N ALA A 48 -9.90 6.80 -4.57
CA ALA A 48 -9.07 7.40 -5.62
C ALA A 48 -7.67 7.69 -5.08
N ARG A 49 -7.54 8.16 -3.83
CA ARG A 49 -6.24 8.38 -3.18
C ARG A 49 -5.48 7.07 -2.96
N VAL A 50 -6.16 6.01 -2.53
CA VAL A 50 -5.57 4.67 -2.45
C VAL A 50 -5.12 4.19 -3.84
N HIS A 51 -5.89 4.47 -4.89
CA HIS A 51 -5.48 4.15 -6.26
C HIS A 51 -4.22 4.95 -6.68
N ASP A 52 -4.13 6.25 -6.37
CA ASP A 52 -2.94 7.07 -6.65
C ASP A 52 -1.71 6.50 -5.96
N LEU A 53 -1.83 6.11 -4.69
CA LEU A 53 -0.76 5.45 -3.93
C LEU A 53 -0.35 4.11 -4.59
N ARG A 54 -1.31 3.28 -5.02
CA ARG A 54 -0.99 2.04 -5.76
C ARG A 54 -0.29 2.32 -7.09
N SER A 55 -0.69 3.39 -7.78
CA SER A 55 -0.05 3.83 -9.03
C SER A 55 1.41 4.26 -8.81
N ARG A 56 1.72 4.84 -7.64
CA ARG A 56 3.09 5.16 -7.20
C ARG A 56 3.91 3.94 -6.76
N GLY A 57 3.30 2.76 -6.72
CA GLY A 57 3.94 1.50 -6.36
C GLY A 57 3.67 1.05 -4.93
N PHE A 58 2.88 1.75 -4.10
CA PHE A 58 2.58 1.26 -2.75
C PHE A 58 1.75 -0.03 -2.79
N HIS A 59 2.10 -0.97 -1.91
CA HIS A 59 1.39 -2.24 -1.81
C HIS A 59 0.18 -2.07 -0.88
N ILE A 60 -0.95 -1.60 -1.43
CA ILE A 60 -2.20 -1.46 -0.67
C ILE A 60 -3.13 -2.62 -1.01
N ILE A 61 -3.49 -3.38 0.02
CA ILE A 61 -4.43 -4.49 -0.03
C ILE A 61 -5.83 -3.94 0.22
N THR A 62 -6.71 -4.06 -0.76
CA THR A 62 -8.13 -3.73 -0.63
C THR A 62 -8.94 -5.00 -0.44
N ARG A 63 -9.63 -5.13 0.68
CA ARG A 63 -10.51 -6.26 0.98
C ARG A 63 -11.95 -5.79 1.14
N ILE A 64 -12.84 -6.26 0.27
CA ILE A 64 -14.27 -5.98 0.39
C ILE A 64 -14.87 -7.02 1.33
N VAL A 65 -15.49 -6.56 2.41
CA VAL A 65 -16.19 -7.42 3.36
C VAL A 65 -17.71 -7.18 3.30
N PRO A 66 -18.52 -8.24 3.32
CA PRO A 66 -19.98 -8.11 3.20
C PRO A 66 -20.59 -7.45 4.44
N GLN A 67 -19.96 -7.59 5.61
CA GLN A 67 -20.41 -7.01 6.86
C GLN A 67 -19.21 -6.60 7.73
N LEU A 68 -19.14 -5.33 8.13
CA LEU A 68 -18.16 -4.81 9.06
C LEU A 68 -18.87 -4.14 10.23
N ARG A 69 -18.46 -4.47 11.46
CA ARG A 69 -18.98 -3.84 12.67
C ARG A 69 -17.99 -2.76 13.11
N PHE A 70 -18.40 -1.50 13.07
CA PHE A 70 -17.56 -0.34 13.39
C PHE A 70 -18.30 0.61 14.34
N ARG A 71 -17.69 0.94 15.49
CA ARG A 71 -18.27 1.77 16.57
C ARG A 71 -19.73 1.39 16.92
N GLY A 72 -20.00 0.09 17.03
CA GLY A 72 -21.34 -0.45 17.34
C GLY A 72 -22.34 -0.46 16.18
N ARG A 73 -22.02 0.12 15.02
CA ARG A 73 -22.86 0.06 13.82
C ARG A 73 -22.35 -0.99 12.84
N VAL A 74 -23.27 -1.77 12.27
CA VAL A 74 -22.97 -2.74 11.23
C VAL A 74 -23.17 -2.08 9.87
N ARG A 75 -22.11 -2.06 9.06
CA ARG A 75 -22.15 -1.61 7.67
C ARG A 75 -21.94 -2.80 6.74
N ARG A 76 -22.72 -2.84 5.66
CA ARG A 76 -22.60 -3.87 4.63
C ARG A 76 -21.80 -3.35 3.45
N ASN A 77 -21.13 -4.26 2.72
CA ASN A 77 -20.32 -3.95 1.54
C ASN A 77 -19.24 -2.89 1.80
N VAL A 78 -18.36 -3.16 2.76
CA VAL A 78 -17.33 -2.20 3.17
C VAL A 78 -15.99 -2.58 2.57
N ALA A 79 -15.32 -1.64 1.91
CA ALA A 79 -13.93 -1.78 1.51
C ALA A 79 -13.01 -1.47 2.69
N LEU A 80 -12.16 -2.43 3.05
CA LEU A 80 -11.09 -2.31 4.02
C LEU A 80 -9.77 -2.14 3.27
N TYR A 81 -8.96 -1.20 3.72
CA TYR A 81 -7.61 -0.98 3.21
C TYR A 81 -6.59 -1.42 4.26
N SER A 82 -5.55 -2.11 3.82
CA SER A 82 -4.42 -2.52 4.66
C SER A 82 -3.14 -2.39 3.86
N LEU A 83 -2.01 -2.13 4.53
CA LEU A 83 -0.72 -2.13 3.88
C LEU A 83 -0.19 -3.56 3.80
N GLY A 84 0.21 -3.97 2.61
CA GLY A 84 1.00 -5.19 2.42
C GLY A 84 2.40 -5.02 2.99
N VAL A 85 3.08 -6.14 3.24
CA VAL A 85 4.49 -6.15 3.64
C VAL A 85 5.28 -6.79 2.50
N PRO A 86 6.31 -6.11 1.94
CA PRO A 86 6.74 -4.74 2.25
C PRO A 86 5.72 -3.67 1.80
N GLU A 87 5.67 -2.53 2.51
CA GLU A 87 4.71 -1.42 2.25
C GLU A 87 4.85 -0.80 0.86
N TRP A 88 6.03 -1.00 0.27
CA TRP A 88 6.40 -0.60 -1.06
C TRP A 88 7.43 -1.59 -1.61
N PRO A 89 7.44 -1.84 -2.92
CA PRO A 89 8.48 -2.60 -3.56
C PRO A 89 9.81 -1.88 -3.38
N ALA A 90 10.79 -2.59 -2.82
CA ALA A 90 12.18 -2.15 -2.89
C ALA A 90 12.57 -1.91 -4.36
N PRO A 91 13.48 -0.96 -4.66
CA PRO A 91 14.05 -0.83 -6.00
C PRO A 91 14.65 -2.18 -6.42
N GLY A 92 13.94 -2.91 -7.28
CA GLY A 92 14.23 -4.31 -7.63
C GLY A 92 13.02 -5.27 -7.65
N PHE A 93 11.86 -4.89 -7.12
CA PHE A 93 10.67 -5.76 -7.14
C PHE A 93 10.02 -5.86 -8.54
N LEU A 94 10.23 -4.87 -9.41
CA LEU A 94 9.91 -4.97 -10.85
C LEU A 94 10.96 -5.78 -11.61
N ARG A 95 11.63 -6.75 -10.97
CA ARG A 95 12.33 -7.78 -11.70
C ARG A 95 11.29 -8.77 -12.18
N ASP A 96 10.66 -8.38 -13.29
CA ASP A 96 10.10 -9.24 -14.32
C ASP A 96 10.27 -10.73 -13.98
N GLU A 97 9.23 -11.33 -13.39
CA GLU A 97 9.07 -12.79 -13.37
C GLU A 97 8.60 -13.23 -14.76
N SER A 98 9.29 -12.77 -15.81
CA SER A 98 9.28 -13.45 -17.11
C SER A 98 10.56 -14.29 -17.08
N GLY A 99 10.36 -15.57 -16.78
CA GLY A 99 11.38 -16.49 -16.30
C GLY A 99 12.65 -16.58 -17.17
N PRO A 100 13.73 -17.15 -16.62
CA PRO A 100 14.90 -17.50 -17.43
C PRO A 100 14.45 -18.55 -18.45
N THR A 101 14.17 -18.13 -19.69
CA THR A 101 14.17 -19.09 -20.79
C THR A 101 15.61 -19.57 -20.92
N GLU A 102 15.78 -20.82 -20.54
CA GLU A 102 17.01 -21.58 -20.49
C GLU A 102 17.87 -21.35 -21.74
N PRO A 103 19.20 -21.15 -21.63
CA PRO A 103 20.06 -21.21 -22.78
C PRO A 103 20.18 -22.67 -23.22
N LEU A 104 19.37 -23.07 -24.21
CA LEU A 104 19.65 -24.27 -24.99
C LEU A 104 20.98 -24.02 -25.71
N GLY A 105 22.04 -24.56 -25.13
CA GLY A 105 23.28 -24.79 -25.84
C GLY A 105 22.98 -25.64 -27.06
N LEU A 106 23.17 -25.06 -28.24
CA LEU A 106 23.37 -25.84 -29.45
C LEU A 106 24.84 -25.73 -29.82
N HIS A 107 25.58 -26.68 -29.26
CA HIS A 107 26.78 -27.21 -29.87
C HIS A 107 26.38 -27.78 -31.23
N SER A 108 26.86 -27.20 -32.32
CA SER A 108 27.18 -27.85 -33.61
C SER A 108 27.79 -26.82 -34.56
#